data_AF-A0A7Y4MV91-F1
#
_entry.id   AF-A0A7Y4MV91-F1
#
_cell.length_a   1.000
_cell.length_b   1.000
_cell.length_c   1.000
_cell.angle_alpha   90.00
_cell.angle_beta   90.00
_cell.angle_gamma   90.00
#
_symmetry.space_group_name_H-M   'P 1'
#
loop_
_entity.id
_entity.type
_entity.pdbx_description
1 polymer ?
#
loop_
_entity_poly.entity_id
_entity_poly.type
_entity_poly.pdbx_seq_one_letter_code
_entity_poly.pdbx_strand_id
1 'polypeptide(L)'
;QDAGPSGIRGAPATSSVTEEVRQARADMAHALQTALADLEAMVAANADPAAAGFPIKELDRRLAPLLIAAENWRNPGLNLIALHSDTAEEPEIAEYPLVKGSWNTQAFIESADSGRYVALLDNGQHTRAAHILK
;
A
#
# COMPACT_ATOMS: atom_id res chain seq x y z
N GLN A 1 -22.14 -3.92 -56.87
CA GLN A 1 -21.15 -5.01 -56.92
C GLN A 1 -19.79 -4.35 -57.05
N ASP A 2 -18.87 -4.29 -56.10
CA ASP A 2 -18.81 -4.78 -54.72
C ASP A 2 -17.89 -3.86 -53.91
N ALA A 3 -18.23 -3.66 -52.64
CA ALA A 3 -17.35 -3.15 -51.61
C ALA A 3 -16.59 -4.34 -50.98
N GLY A 4 -15.31 -4.15 -50.61
CA GLY A 4 -14.59 -5.18 -49.87
C GLY A 4 -13.10 -4.88 -49.65
N PRO A 5 -12.72 -4.31 -48.49
CA PRO A 5 -11.37 -3.90 -48.14
C PRO A 5 -10.65 -4.95 -47.29
N SER A 6 -9.42 -4.61 -46.89
CA SER A 6 -8.83 -4.89 -45.56
C SER A 6 -7.60 -5.80 -45.55
N GLY A 7 -6.55 -5.25 -44.93
CA GLY A 7 -5.32 -5.94 -44.60
C GLY A 7 -4.40 -5.10 -43.72
N ILE A 8 -4.94 -4.31 -42.78
CA ILE A 8 -4.11 -3.75 -41.70
C ILE A 8 -4.03 -4.81 -40.61
N ARG A 9 -2.90 -5.54 -40.58
CA ARG A 9 -2.55 -6.41 -39.45
C ARG A 9 -2.23 -5.51 -38.26
N GLY A 10 -3.11 -5.49 -37.26
CA GLY A 10 -2.80 -4.92 -35.96
C GLY A 10 -1.68 -5.71 -35.31
N ALA A 11 -0.60 -5.02 -34.92
CA ALA A 11 0.40 -5.54 -34.00
C ALA A 11 -0.20 -5.66 -32.59
N PRO A 12 0.24 -6.63 -31.77
CA PRO A 12 -0.42 -6.93 -30.49
C PRO A 12 -0.06 -5.88 -29.43
N ALA A 13 -1.07 -5.32 -28.78
CA ALA A 13 -0.97 -4.35 -27.69
C ALA A 13 -0.53 -4.96 -26.33
N THR A 14 0.15 -6.12 -26.33
CA THR A 14 0.44 -6.92 -25.13
C THR A 14 1.90 -6.88 -24.66
N SER A 15 2.83 -6.42 -25.49
CA SER A 15 4.26 -6.35 -25.13
C SER A 15 4.61 -5.18 -24.21
N SER A 16 3.92 -4.04 -24.34
CA SER A 16 4.19 -2.85 -23.51
C SER A 16 3.72 -3.03 -22.08
N VAL A 17 2.53 -3.61 -21.87
CA VAL A 17 1.97 -3.85 -20.52
C VAL A 17 2.83 -4.82 -19.71
N THR A 18 3.40 -5.84 -20.36
CA THR A 18 4.29 -6.80 -19.68
C THR A 18 5.65 -6.17 -19.34
N GLU A 19 6.16 -5.29 -20.20
CA GLU A 19 7.37 -4.52 -19.93
C GLU A 19 7.17 -3.53 -18.79
N GLU A 20 6.07 -2.78 -18.79
CA GLU A 20 5.69 -1.82 -17.73
C GLU A 20 5.54 -2.51 -16.36
N VAL A 21 4.85 -3.65 -16.32
CA VAL A 21 4.68 -4.42 -15.07
C VAL A 21 6.02 -4.96 -14.56
N ARG A 22 6.89 -5.43 -15.46
CA ARG A 22 8.23 -5.91 -15.08
C ARG A 22 9.11 -4.76 -14.58
N GLN A 23 9.05 -3.60 -15.21
CA GLN A 23 9.78 -2.41 -14.76
C GLN A 23 9.28 -1.95 -13.39
N ALA A 24 7.96 -1.83 -13.22
CA ALA A 24 7.35 -1.47 -11.93
C ALA A 24 7.73 -2.45 -10.80
N ARG A 25 7.83 -3.75 -11.11
CA ARG A 25 8.31 -4.76 -10.16
C ARG A 25 9.78 -4.54 -9.80
N ALA A 26 10.63 -4.25 -10.78
CA ALA A 26 12.04 -3.98 -10.56
C ALA A 26 12.24 -2.71 -9.72
N ASP A 27 11.53 -1.62 -10.04
CA ASP A 27 11.58 -0.36 -9.30
C ASP A 27 11.13 -0.54 -7.85
N MET A 28 10.03 -1.28 -7.63
CA MET A 28 9.54 -1.63 -6.30
C MET A 28 10.56 -2.46 -5.52
N ALA A 29 11.14 -3.48 -6.15
CA ALA A 29 12.16 -4.33 -5.52
C ALA A 29 13.41 -3.52 -5.14
N HIS A 30 13.86 -2.63 -6.03
CA HIS A 30 14.99 -1.76 -5.77
C HIS A 30 14.72 -0.80 -4.61
N ALA A 31 13.56 -0.13 -4.60
CA ALA A 31 13.17 0.77 -3.52
C ALA A 31 13.12 0.07 -2.16
N LEU A 32 12.58 -1.16 -2.12
CA LEU A 32 12.53 -1.99 -0.91
C LEU A 32 13.92 -2.39 -0.44
N GLN A 33 14.80 -2.81 -1.34
CA GLN A 33 16.18 -3.21 -1.01
C GLN A 33 17.00 -2.05 -0.47
N THR A 34 16.88 -0.86 -1.06
CA THR A 34 17.56 0.34 -0.56
C THR A 34 17.06 0.71 0.83
N ALA A 35 15.75 0.77 1.03
CA ALA A 35 15.17 1.06 2.34
C ALA A 35 15.59 0.04 3.41
N LEU A 36 15.64 -1.25 3.06
CA LEU A 36 16.11 -2.30 3.96
C LEU A 36 17.58 -2.11 4.33
N ALA A 37 18.44 -1.85 3.35
CA ALA A 37 19.87 -1.66 3.58
C ALA A 37 20.15 -0.44 4.49
N ASP A 38 19.43 0.67 4.28
CA ASP A 38 19.55 1.87 5.12
C ASP A 38 19.13 1.58 6.58
N LEU A 39 17.99 0.87 6.75
CA LEU A 39 17.52 0.45 8.07
C LEU A 39 18.49 -0.51 8.76
N GLU A 40 19.03 -1.50 8.03
CA GLU A 40 20.02 -2.44 8.55
C GLU A 40 21.30 -1.73 9.00
N ALA A 41 21.79 -0.76 8.22
CA ALA A 41 22.95 0.05 8.58
C ALA A 41 22.70 0.86 9.86
N MET A 42 21.51 1.44 10.00
CA MET A 42 21.13 2.17 11.21
C MET A 42 21.01 1.27 12.44
N VAL A 43 20.39 0.10 12.29
CA VAL A 43 20.30 -0.90 13.37
C VAL A 43 21.70 -1.36 13.78
N ALA A 44 22.58 -1.66 12.83
CA ALA A 44 23.96 -2.05 13.10
C ALA A 44 24.75 -0.95 13.82
N ALA A 45 24.46 0.32 13.54
CA ALA A 45 25.03 1.47 14.22
C ALA A 45 24.36 1.82 15.56
N ASN A 46 23.26 1.12 15.94
CA ASN A 46 22.40 1.48 17.06
C ASN A 46 21.95 2.96 17.01
N ALA A 47 21.68 3.46 15.81
CA ALA A 47 21.25 4.83 15.57
C ALA A 47 19.73 4.95 15.72
N ASP A 48 19.27 6.00 16.41
CA ASP A 48 17.86 6.37 16.41
C ASP A 48 17.49 6.99 15.04
N PRO A 49 16.49 6.43 14.31
CA PRO A 49 16.01 7.00 13.06
C PRO A 49 15.67 8.48 13.13
N ALA A 50 15.01 8.93 14.21
CA ALA A 50 14.61 10.31 14.34
C ALA A 50 15.83 11.23 14.48
N ALA A 51 16.80 10.85 15.33
CA ALA A 51 18.05 11.59 15.50
C ALA A 51 18.91 11.62 14.22
N ALA A 52 18.84 10.58 13.39
CA ALA A 52 19.55 10.50 12.12
C ALA A 52 18.86 11.26 10.97
N GLY A 53 17.68 11.85 11.21
CA GLY A 53 16.88 12.49 10.16
C GLY A 53 16.31 11.50 9.14
N PHE A 54 16.25 10.21 9.48
CA PHE A 54 15.70 9.18 8.61
C PHE A 54 14.16 9.26 8.63
N PRO A 55 13.49 9.30 7.46
CA PRO A 55 12.04 9.53 7.36
C PRO A 55 11.24 8.24 7.63
N ILE A 56 11.42 7.62 8.80
CA ILE A 56 10.85 6.30 9.14
C ILE A 56 9.34 6.25 8.97
N LYS A 57 8.62 7.30 9.40
CA LYS A 57 7.15 7.35 9.31
C LYS A 57 6.66 7.41 7.86
N GLU A 58 7.36 8.14 6.99
CA GLU A 58 7.02 8.21 5.56
C GLU A 58 7.28 6.88 4.87
N LEU A 59 8.41 6.24 5.20
CA LEU A 59 8.73 4.91 4.71
C LEU A 59 7.66 3.90 5.13
N ASP A 60 7.31 3.85 6.42
CA ASP A 60 6.27 2.97 6.95
C ASP A 60 4.94 3.15 6.21
N ARG A 61 4.51 4.40 5.97
CA ARG A 61 3.27 4.69 5.21
C ARG A 61 3.31 4.17 3.77
N ARG A 62 4.46 4.30 3.10
CA ARG A 62 4.63 3.80 1.72
C ARG A 62 4.64 2.28 1.67
N LEU A 63 5.18 1.62 2.70
CA LEU A 63 5.30 0.17 2.76
C LEU A 63 4.03 -0.53 3.27
N ALA A 64 3.24 0.14 4.10
CA ALA A 64 2.06 -0.45 4.73
C ALA A 64 1.12 -1.21 3.76
N PRO A 65 0.73 -0.66 2.58
CA PRO A 65 -0.13 -1.40 1.65
C PRO A 65 0.49 -2.71 1.14
N LEU A 66 1.81 -2.71 0.91
CA LEU A 66 2.55 -3.88 0.43
C LEU A 66 2.65 -4.94 1.53
N LEU A 67 2.94 -4.52 2.75
CA LEU A 67 3.02 -5.40 3.91
C LEU A 67 1.64 -6.00 4.24
N ILE A 68 0.56 -5.21 4.18
CA ILE A 68 -0.81 -5.71 4.34
C ILE A 68 -1.13 -6.79 3.31
N ALA A 69 -0.83 -6.54 2.03
CA ALA A 69 -1.07 -7.51 0.96
C ALA A 69 -0.25 -8.79 1.16
N ALA A 70 1.03 -8.65 1.46
CA ALA A 70 1.93 -9.77 1.70
C ALA A 70 1.48 -10.63 2.89
N GLU A 71 1.10 -10.01 4.00
CA GLU A 71 0.63 -10.75 5.19
C GLU A 71 -0.71 -11.44 4.96
N ASN A 72 -1.62 -10.86 4.19
CA ASN A 72 -2.86 -11.53 3.79
C ASN A 72 -2.63 -12.72 2.86
N TRP A 73 -1.67 -12.63 1.92
CA TRP A 73 -1.30 -13.77 1.07
C TRP A 73 -0.60 -14.87 1.86
N ARG A 74 0.23 -14.48 2.83
CA ARG A 74 0.96 -15.40 3.70
C ARG A 74 0.02 -16.11 4.69
N ASN A 75 -1.01 -15.41 5.19
CA ASN A 75 -1.89 -15.90 6.24
C ASN A 75 -3.37 -15.83 5.78
N PRO A 76 -3.87 -16.89 5.12
CA PRO A 76 -5.27 -16.95 4.70
C PRO A 76 -6.23 -16.77 5.89
N GLY A 77 -7.17 -15.84 5.75
CA GLY A 77 -8.16 -15.53 6.79
C GLY A 77 -7.72 -14.48 7.83
N LEU A 78 -6.51 -13.92 7.71
CA LEU A 78 -6.09 -12.77 8.51
C LEU A 78 -7.00 -11.55 8.28
N ASN A 79 -7.42 -11.35 7.02
CA ASN A 79 -8.29 -10.26 6.60
C ASN A 79 -7.82 -8.89 7.15
N LEU A 80 -6.51 -8.64 7.03
CA LEU A 80 -5.88 -7.40 7.44
C LEU A 80 -6.27 -6.28 6.48
N ILE A 81 -6.76 -5.16 7.01
CA ILE A 81 -7.19 -3.99 6.25
C ILE A 81 -6.60 -2.70 6.83
N ALA A 82 -6.44 -1.69 5.99
CA ALA A 82 -6.13 -0.34 6.44
C ALA A 82 -7.43 0.48 6.55
N LEU A 83 -7.66 1.07 7.71
CA LEU A 83 -8.76 1.98 7.99
C LEU A 83 -8.22 3.34 8.42
N HIS A 84 -9.03 4.37 8.22
CA HIS A 84 -8.75 5.70 8.72
C HIS A 84 -10.01 6.36 9.29
N SER A 85 -9.83 7.32 10.20
CA SER A 85 -10.93 8.15 10.72
C SER A 85 -11.09 9.42 9.89
N ASP A 86 -12.21 10.13 10.07
CA ASP A 86 -12.47 11.43 9.43
C ASP A 86 -11.34 12.44 9.71
N THR A 87 -10.80 12.46 10.94
CA THR A 87 -9.66 13.30 11.32
C THR A 87 -8.40 13.07 10.48
N ALA A 88 -8.21 11.86 9.94
CA ALA A 88 -7.07 11.54 9.09
C ALA A 88 -7.23 12.08 7.65
N GLU A 89 -8.45 12.49 7.28
CA GLU A 89 -8.75 13.14 6.00
C GLU A 89 -8.50 14.66 6.06
N GLU A 90 -8.39 15.23 7.27
CA GLU A 90 -8.16 16.66 7.49
C GLU A 90 -6.67 16.99 7.33
N PRO A 91 -6.25 17.68 6.24
CA PRO A 91 -4.84 17.93 5.95
C PRO A 91 -4.15 18.86 6.97
N GLU A 92 -4.93 19.59 7.75
CA GLU A 92 -4.46 20.50 8.81
C GLU A 92 -4.11 19.75 10.10
N ILE A 93 -4.65 18.55 10.28
CA ILE A 93 -4.45 17.70 11.47
C ILE A 93 -3.56 16.50 11.17
N ALA A 94 -3.71 15.92 9.98
CA ALA A 94 -3.00 14.73 9.56
C ALA A 94 -1.49 15.00 9.45
N GLU A 95 -0.68 14.18 10.13
CA GLU A 95 0.77 14.27 10.09
C GLU A 95 1.32 13.80 8.72
N TYR A 96 0.61 12.87 8.07
CA TYR A 96 0.99 12.30 6.78
C TYR A 96 -0.24 11.97 5.91
N PRO A 97 -0.08 11.84 4.58
CA PRO A 97 -1.15 11.40 3.68
C PRO A 97 -1.61 9.97 4.00
N LEU A 98 -2.91 9.70 3.83
CA LEU A 98 -3.51 8.39 4.06
C LEU A 98 -2.73 7.23 3.39
N VAL A 99 -2.72 6.09 4.07
CA VAL A 99 -2.18 4.85 3.50
C VAL A 99 -2.97 4.52 2.23
N LYS A 100 -2.26 4.24 1.13
CA LYS A 100 -2.91 3.97 -0.16
C LYS A 100 -3.86 2.77 -0.03
N GLY A 101 -5.12 3.00 -0.38
CA GLY A 101 -6.17 1.98 -0.29
C GLY A 101 -6.76 1.80 1.11
N SER A 102 -6.50 2.72 2.05
CA SER A 102 -7.24 2.76 3.32
C SER A 102 -8.69 3.18 3.11
N TRP A 103 -9.58 2.64 3.94
CA TRP A 103 -11.00 2.93 3.91
C TRP A 103 -11.40 3.81 5.09
N ASN A 104 -12.30 4.76 4.85
CA ASN A 104 -12.95 5.46 5.94
C ASN A 104 -13.67 4.43 6.83
N THR A 105 -13.44 4.51 8.14
CA THR A 105 -13.92 3.51 9.10
C THR A 105 -15.44 3.36 9.06
N GLN A 106 -16.18 4.47 8.96
CA GLN A 106 -17.64 4.43 8.90
C GLN A 106 -18.12 3.77 7.60
N ALA A 107 -17.51 4.14 6.46
CA ALA A 107 -17.83 3.54 5.17
C ALA A 107 -17.57 2.02 5.16
N PHE A 108 -16.52 1.55 5.82
CA PHE A 108 -16.24 0.11 5.97
C PHE A 108 -17.32 -0.59 6.82
N ILE A 109 -17.71 0.01 7.94
CA ILE A 109 -18.77 -0.54 8.82
C ILE A 109 -20.11 -0.61 8.09
N GLU A 110 -20.38 0.26 7.13
CA GLU A 110 -21.62 0.23 6.37
C GLU A 110 -21.61 -0.79 5.24
N SER A 111 -20.46 -0.98 4.56
CA SER A 111 -20.41 -1.70 3.28
C SER A 111 -19.73 -3.08 3.30
N ALA A 112 -18.84 -3.34 4.26
CA ALA A 112 -18.11 -4.61 4.30
C ALA A 112 -19.03 -5.81 4.56
N ASP A 113 -18.64 -6.99 4.08
CA ASP A 113 -19.35 -8.23 4.39
C ASP A 113 -19.23 -8.59 5.89
N SER A 114 -20.13 -9.42 6.39
CA SER A 114 -19.99 -10.01 7.73
C SER A 114 -18.75 -10.91 7.80
N GLY A 115 -18.00 -10.82 8.88
CA GLY A 115 -16.74 -11.54 9.01
C GLY A 115 -15.84 -11.06 10.14
N ARG A 116 -14.64 -11.65 10.19
CA ARG A 116 -13.55 -11.25 11.10
C ARG A 116 -12.50 -10.52 10.29
N TYR A 117 -12.10 -9.37 10.80
CA TYR A 117 -11.07 -8.51 10.20
C TYR A 117 -10.05 -8.10 11.26
N VAL A 118 -8.82 -7.90 10.83
CA VAL A 118 -7.80 -7.17 11.60
C VAL A 118 -7.60 -5.83 10.90
N ALA A 119 -7.51 -4.73 11.64
CA ALA A 119 -7.38 -3.41 11.04
C ALA A 119 -6.19 -2.65 11.62
N LEU A 120 -5.48 -1.94 10.74
CA LEU A 120 -4.65 -0.80 11.12
C LEU A 120 -5.52 0.46 10.99
N LEU A 121 -5.84 1.12 12.09
CA LEU A 121 -6.71 2.29 12.14
C LEU A 121 -5.87 3.55 12.39
N ASP A 122 -5.78 4.38 11.36
CA ASP A 122 -5.09 5.67 11.41
C ASP A 122 -6.05 6.79 11.81
N ASN A 123 -5.71 7.55 12.85
CA ASN A 123 -6.48 8.72 13.28
C ASN A 123 -5.91 10.06 12.78
N GLY A 124 -4.92 10.01 11.88
CA GLY A 124 -4.23 11.18 11.32
C GLY A 124 -2.89 11.44 11.99
N GLN A 125 -2.68 10.99 13.22
CA GLN A 125 -1.44 11.20 13.98
C GLN A 125 -0.83 9.88 14.48
N HIS A 126 -1.68 8.89 14.69
CA HIS A 126 -1.32 7.59 15.27
C HIS A 126 -2.09 6.47 14.59
N THR A 127 -1.40 5.35 14.39
CA THR A 127 -2.01 4.11 13.92
C THR A 127 -2.19 3.15 15.10
N ARG A 128 -3.38 2.56 15.21
CA ARG A 128 -3.73 1.53 16.20
C ARG A 128 -4.09 0.23 15.51
N ALA A 129 -3.94 -0.90 16.21
CA ALA A 129 -4.46 -2.17 15.75
C ALA A 129 -5.86 -2.43 16.33
N ALA A 130 -6.75 -3.03 15.55
CA ALA A 130 -8.08 -3.45 15.99
C ALA A 130 -8.43 -4.83 15.46
N HIS A 131 -9.19 -5.59 16.25
CA HIS A 131 -9.88 -6.79 15.80
C HIS A 131 -11.36 -6.46 15.67
N ILE A 132 -11.93 -6.71 14.50
CA ILE A 132 -13.30 -6.34 14.17
C ILE A 132 -14.09 -7.63 13.87
N LEU A 133 -15.24 -7.78 14.53
CA LEU A 133 -16.25 -8.76 14.21
C LEU A 133 -17.48 -8.01 13.69
N LYS A 134 -17.85 -8.27 12.44
CA LYS A 134 -18.99 -7.66 11.76
C LYS A 134 -20.03 -8.70 11.39
#